data_AF-A0A840GKN5-F1
#
_entry.id   AF-A0A840GKN5-F1
#
_cell.length_a   1.000
_cell.length_b   1.000
_cell.length_c   1.000
_cell.angle_alpha   90.00
_cell.angle_beta   90.00
_cell.angle_gamma   90.00
#
_symmetry.space_group_name_H-M   'P 1'
#
loop_
_entity.id
_entity.type
_entity.pdbx_description
1 polymer ?
#
loop_
_entity_poly.entity_id
_entity_poly.type
_entity_poly.pdbx_seq_one_letter_code
_entity_poly.pdbx_strand_id
1 'polypeptide(L)'
;MKISDFELVRRLNPTSDRSEDETLKVGRALMQPICGSDGQVFGRAFIAPSRHSFSPDGGWVTISGLRAARLHVEGVLLGEAVTAARDSAQPIATPPALAQWATKQAALIATSVKDEERQARSGEVLLECGGDIGACKLIKWGADWLEASELEDRLRSSTELVISFDGEFDYDEDQDDVHPKEFREEFQLSEEIALVLRHDGTILRVGSNTWPQSITGNPKWSDSNVAAYVRNIIREVWGNDVFEDEEERVVGKVGFSEISRRLSIFRPNDKEPF
;
A
#
# COMPACT_ATOMS: atom_id res chain seq x y z
N MET A 1 34.19 -5.59 -6.24
CA MET A 1 33.93 -5.53 -4.79
C MET A 1 32.42 -5.56 -4.60
N LYS A 2 31.85 -6.63 -4.01
CA LYS A 2 30.39 -6.78 -3.84
C LYS A 2 30.01 -6.14 -2.50
N ILE A 3 29.32 -5.01 -2.52
CA ILE A 3 28.79 -4.37 -1.31
C ILE A 3 27.68 -5.26 -0.72
N SER A 4 27.68 -5.44 0.59
CA SER A 4 26.58 -6.14 1.28
C SER A 4 25.31 -5.30 1.31
N ASP A 5 24.14 -5.94 1.44
CA ASP A 5 22.87 -5.21 1.51
C ASP A 5 22.79 -4.32 2.76
N PHE A 6 23.45 -4.74 3.86
CA PHE A 6 23.63 -3.93 5.06
C PHE A 6 24.42 -2.64 4.78
N GLU A 7 25.58 -2.75 4.12
CA GLU A 7 26.39 -1.59 3.77
C GLU A 7 25.68 -0.70 2.74
N LEU A 8 24.87 -1.27 1.87
CA LEU A 8 24.06 -0.52 0.91
C LEU A 8 23.04 0.36 1.65
N VAL A 9 22.18 -0.24 2.48
CA VAL A 9 21.15 0.50 3.24
C VAL A 9 21.78 1.59 4.11
N ARG A 10 22.89 1.29 4.80
CA ARG A 10 23.62 2.28 5.59
C ARG A 10 24.15 3.44 4.75
N ARG A 11 24.54 3.19 3.50
CA ARG A 11 24.97 4.24 2.57
C ARG A 11 23.81 5.05 2.02
N LEU A 12 22.57 4.55 2.02
CA LEU A 12 21.40 5.31 1.56
C LEU A 12 21.01 6.37 2.59
N ASN A 13 20.99 6.00 3.87
CA ASN A 13 20.60 6.87 4.98
C ASN A 13 21.76 7.08 5.97
N PRO A 14 22.76 7.93 5.65
CA PRO A 14 23.94 8.13 6.51
C PRO A 14 23.60 8.79 7.86
N THR A 15 22.42 9.40 7.97
CA THR A 15 21.91 10.08 9.17
C THR A 15 20.93 9.23 9.98
N SER A 16 20.52 8.04 9.51
CA SER A 16 19.68 7.16 10.30
C SER A 16 20.45 6.78 11.57
N ASP A 17 19.88 7.08 12.72
CA ASP A 17 20.56 6.95 14.00
C ASP A 17 21.03 5.51 14.25
N ARG A 18 22.12 5.35 15.00
CA ARG A 18 22.82 4.07 15.19
C ARG A 18 22.02 2.99 15.94
N SER A 19 20.80 3.31 16.40
CA SER A 19 19.92 2.32 17.01
C SER A 19 19.31 1.43 15.93
N GLU A 20 19.70 0.16 15.92
CA GLU A 20 19.11 -0.84 15.03
C GLU A 20 17.64 -1.09 15.40
N ASP A 21 16.73 -0.33 14.82
CA ASP A 21 15.29 -0.65 14.87
C ASP A 21 15.08 -2.05 14.27
N GLU A 22 14.36 -2.93 14.97
CA GLU A 22 14.03 -4.28 14.49
C GLU A 22 13.30 -4.22 13.13
N THR A 23 12.56 -3.14 12.87
CA THR A 23 11.91 -2.86 11.58
C THR A 23 12.94 -2.77 10.45
N LEU A 24 14.07 -2.09 10.68
CA LEU A 24 15.16 -1.99 9.69
C LEU A 24 15.86 -3.33 9.49
N LYS A 25 15.93 -4.19 10.53
CA LYS A 25 16.50 -5.54 10.40
C LYS A 25 15.63 -6.45 9.53
N VAL A 26 14.32 -6.46 9.77
CA VAL A 26 13.37 -7.24 8.95
C VAL A 26 13.35 -6.71 7.51
N GLY A 27 13.27 -5.39 7.31
CA GLY A 27 13.31 -4.79 5.98
C GLY A 27 14.56 -5.16 5.18
N ARG A 28 15.75 -5.19 5.81
CA ARG A 28 17.00 -5.60 5.15
C ARG A 28 16.97 -7.03 4.62
N ALA A 29 16.31 -7.95 5.32
CA ALA A 29 16.18 -9.34 4.87
C ALA A 29 15.30 -9.46 3.60
N LEU A 30 14.47 -8.45 3.32
CA LEU A 30 13.62 -8.39 2.14
C LEU A 30 14.35 -7.84 0.90
N MET A 31 15.59 -7.35 1.03
CA MET A 31 16.36 -6.79 -0.09
C MET A 31 16.49 -7.81 -1.22
N GLN A 32 15.95 -7.49 -2.39
CA GLN A 32 16.03 -8.35 -3.57
C GLN A 32 16.45 -7.56 -4.81
N PRO A 33 17.19 -8.18 -5.75
CA PRO A 33 17.47 -7.55 -7.03
C PRO A 33 16.23 -7.46 -7.91
N ILE A 34 16.11 -6.37 -8.65
CA ILE A 34 15.16 -6.22 -9.76
C ILE A 34 15.89 -6.66 -11.03
N CYS A 35 15.47 -7.78 -11.62
CA CYS A 35 16.15 -8.40 -12.75
C CYS A 35 15.24 -8.49 -13.98
N GLY A 36 15.79 -8.20 -15.16
CA GLY A 36 15.20 -8.53 -16.44
C GLY A 36 15.29 -10.02 -16.76
N SER A 37 14.52 -10.45 -17.76
CA SER A 37 14.53 -11.84 -18.25
C SER A 37 15.87 -12.30 -18.83
N ASP A 38 16.71 -11.35 -19.25
CA ASP A 38 18.07 -11.53 -19.75
C ASP A 38 19.14 -11.57 -18.64
N GLY A 39 18.73 -11.43 -17.38
CA GLY A 39 19.63 -11.32 -16.23
C GLY A 39 20.20 -9.92 -16.00
N GLN A 40 19.76 -8.90 -16.77
CA GLN A 40 20.12 -7.52 -16.51
C GLN A 40 19.59 -7.09 -15.14
N VAL A 41 20.45 -6.54 -14.28
CA VAL A 41 20.05 -6.04 -12.96
C VAL A 41 19.75 -4.55 -13.05
N PHE A 42 18.50 -4.16 -12.76
CA PHE A 42 18.05 -2.77 -12.75
C PHE A 42 18.20 -2.09 -11.39
N GLY A 43 18.52 -2.85 -10.35
CA GLY A 43 18.67 -2.32 -8.99
C GLY A 43 18.54 -3.41 -7.95
N ARG A 44 18.57 -3.01 -6.68
CA ARG A 44 18.15 -3.85 -5.55
C ARG A 44 17.33 -2.99 -4.61
N ALA A 45 16.18 -3.51 -4.23
CA ALA A 45 15.23 -2.79 -3.42
C ALA A 45 14.39 -3.75 -2.57
N PHE A 46 13.73 -3.19 -1.57
CA PHE A 46 12.67 -3.84 -0.82
C PHE A 46 11.56 -2.86 -0.43
N ILE A 47 10.38 -3.42 -0.22
CA ILE A 47 9.22 -2.67 0.25
C ILE A 47 9.21 -2.71 1.77
N ALA A 48 9.24 -1.53 2.38
CA ALA A 48 9.09 -1.36 3.81
C ALA A 48 8.19 -0.14 4.05
N PRO A 49 6.88 -0.32 4.18
CA PRO A 49 6.00 0.79 4.46
C PRO A 49 6.37 1.38 5.82
N SER A 50 6.68 2.67 5.84
CA SER A 50 6.81 3.40 7.10
C SER A 50 5.45 3.48 7.78
N ARG A 51 5.44 3.48 9.12
CA ARG A 51 4.22 3.82 9.88
C ARG A 51 3.82 5.30 9.73
N HIS A 52 4.70 6.13 9.19
CA HIS A 52 4.54 7.58 9.10
C HIS A 52 4.81 8.05 7.67
N SER A 53 3.89 8.83 7.09
CA SER A 53 3.96 9.34 5.71
C SER A 53 5.14 10.29 5.43
N PHE A 54 5.86 10.74 6.48
CA PHE A 54 6.97 11.70 6.41
C PHE A 54 8.29 11.13 6.94
N SER A 55 8.61 9.86 6.67
CA SER A 55 9.93 9.36 7.02
C SER A 55 11.01 9.90 6.07
N PRO A 56 12.17 10.39 6.57
CA PRO A 56 13.36 10.65 5.77
C PRO A 56 14.06 9.36 5.32
N ASP A 57 13.37 8.23 5.36
CA ASP A 57 13.76 6.92 4.85
C ASP A 57 13.29 6.74 3.39
N GLY A 58 13.87 5.79 2.68
CA GLY A 58 13.63 5.58 1.25
C GLY A 58 14.90 5.41 0.41
N GLY A 59 14.68 5.00 -0.83
CA GLY A 59 15.73 4.64 -1.76
C GLY A 59 16.14 5.76 -2.71
N TRP A 60 17.04 5.42 -3.62
CA TRP A 60 17.62 6.35 -4.56
C TRP A 60 17.64 5.79 -5.98
N VAL A 61 17.26 6.63 -6.93
CA VAL A 61 17.61 6.45 -8.34
C VAL A 61 19.03 6.97 -8.53
N THR A 62 19.87 6.19 -9.21
CA THR A 62 21.25 6.55 -9.50
C THR A 62 21.52 6.60 -10.99
N ILE A 63 22.29 7.61 -11.42
CA ILE A 63 22.83 7.75 -12.78
C ILE A 63 24.35 7.73 -12.68
N SER A 64 24.99 6.78 -13.37
CA SER A 64 26.46 6.63 -13.34
C SER A 64 27.05 6.59 -11.92
N GLY A 65 26.31 6.03 -10.95
CA GLY A 65 26.72 5.93 -9.55
C GLY A 65 26.43 7.15 -8.67
N LEU A 66 25.84 8.22 -9.20
CA LEU A 66 25.45 9.42 -8.45
C LEU A 66 23.95 9.40 -8.15
N ARG A 67 23.57 9.86 -6.95
CA ARG A 67 22.17 10.03 -6.55
C ARG A 67 21.51 11.10 -7.43
N ALA A 68 20.38 10.77 -8.03
CA ALA A 68 19.69 11.67 -8.95
C ALA A 68 18.23 11.93 -8.56
N ALA A 69 17.53 10.94 -7.99
CA ALA A 69 16.17 11.12 -7.47
C ALA A 69 15.93 10.23 -6.24
N ARG A 70 14.96 10.61 -5.41
CA ARG A 70 14.58 9.90 -4.18
C ARG A 70 13.33 9.06 -4.41
N LEU A 71 13.29 7.85 -3.86
CA LEU A 71 12.20 6.87 -3.98
C LEU A 71 11.54 6.59 -2.63
N HIS A 72 10.25 6.29 -2.61
CA HIS A 72 9.55 5.78 -1.42
C HIS A 72 9.63 4.25 -1.26
N VAL A 73 10.50 3.60 -2.02
CA VAL A 73 10.92 2.20 -1.83
C VAL A 73 12.37 2.21 -1.38
N GLU A 74 12.73 1.38 -0.41
CA GLU A 74 14.10 1.30 0.10
C GLU A 74 15.02 0.58 -0.87
N GLY A 75 16.18 1.16 -1.17
CA GLY A 75 17.17 0.55 -2.07
C GLY A 75 17.77 1.49 -3.11
N VAL A 76 18.36 0.89 -4.14
CA VAL A 76 18.96 1.61 -5.27
C VAL A 76 18.46 1.07 -6.59
N LEU A 77 17.93 1.96 -7.42
CA LEU A 77 17.55 1.68 -8.78
C LEU A 77 18.50 2.40 -9.75
N LEU A 78 18.81 1.74 -10.86
CA LEU A 78 19.44 2.38 -12.00
C LEU A 78 18.40 3.24 -12.69
N GLY A 79 18.78 4.46 -13.04
CA GLY A 79 17.95 5.35 -13.81
C GLY A 79 18.68 6.02 -14.96
N GLU A 80 17.90 6.71 -15.77
CA GLU A 80 18.37 7.58 -16.83
C GLU A 80 17.88 9.01 -16.59
N ALA A 81 18.64 9.98 -17.10
CA ALA A 81 18.29 11.40 -16.95
C ALA A 81 17.07 11.72 -17.79
N VAL A 82 16.05 12.33 -17.17
CA VAL A 82 14.86 12.81 -17.88
C VAL A 82 15.10 14.15 -18.55
N THR A 83 15.97 14.99 -17.96
CA THR A 83 16.33 16.32 -18.45
C THR A 83 17.81 16.39 -18.82
N ALA A 84 18.16 17.31 -19.73
CA ALA A 84 19.56 17.62 -20.05
C ALA A 84 20.34 18.16 -18.82
N ALA A 85 19.64 18.76 -17.86
CA ALA A 85 20.20 19.25 -16.59
C ALA A 85 20.56 18.11 -15.61
N ARG A 86 20.10 16.87 -15.86
CA ARG A 86 20.33 15.67 -15.02
C ARG A 86 19.91 15.84 -13.56
N ASP A 87 19.03 16.79 -13.29
CA ASP A 87 18.43 17.07 -11.97
C ASP A 87 17.18 16.21 -11.71
N SER A 88 16.83 15.36 -12.66
CA SER A 88 15.71 14.43 -12.58
C SER A 88 16.06 13.12 -13.27
N ALA A 89 15.67 12.00 -12.65
CA ALA A 89 15.96 10.66 -13.14
C ALA A 89 14.76 9.74 -12.95
N GLN A 90 14.51 8.89 -13.94
CA GLN A 90 13.49 7.85 -13.87
C GLN A 90 14.18 6.47 -13.89
N PRO A 91 13.71 5.49 -13.09
CA PRO A 91 14.23 4.14 -13.15
C PRO A 91 14.07 3.51 -14.54
N ILE A 92 15.07 2.76 -14.97
CA ILE A 92 15.07 2.03 -16.25
C ILE A 92 14.52 0.61 -16.13
N ALA A 93 13.97 0.24 -14.96
CA ALA A 93 13.37 -1.07 -14.75
C ALA A 93 12.14 -1.26 -15.65
N THR A 94 12.08 -2.39 -16.35
CA THR A 94 10.95 -2.72 -17.24
C THR A 94 9.72 -3.15 -16.44
N PRO A 95 8.49 -2.96 -16.98
CA PRO A 95 7.26 -3.40 -16.29
C PRO A 95 7.29 -4.88 -15.88
N PRO A 96 7.70 -5.85 -16.75
CA PRO A 96 7.75 -7.25 -16.35
C PRO A 96 8.75 -7.54 -15.23
N ALA A 97 9.92 -6.88 -15.24
CA ALA A 97 10.93 -7.05 -14.20
C ALA A 97 10.43 -6.51 -12.85
N LEU A 98 9.72 -5.38 -12.88
CA LEU A 98 9.16 -4.75 -11.69
C LEU A 98 8.00 -5.58 -11.10
N ALA A 99 7.08 -6.04 -11.94
CA ALA A 99 5.98 -6.92 -11.55
C ALA A 99 6.47 -8.22 -10.90
N GLN A 100 7.49 -8.86 -11.50
CA GLN A 100 8.09 -10.07 -10.94
C GLN A 100 8.78 -9.81 -9.60
N TRP A 101 9.49 -8.69 -9.47
CA TRP A 101 10.12 -8.31 -8.21
C TRP A 101 9.06 -8.03 -7.13
N ALA A 102 8.03 -7.24 -7.44
CA ALA A 102 6.94 -6.93 -6.50
C ALA A 102 6.22 -8.19 -6.03
N THR A 103 5.89 -9.11 -6.94
CA THR A 103 5.29 -10.40 -6.57
C THR A 103 6.17 -11.21 -5.60
N LYS A 104 7.50 -11.20 -5.80
CA LYS A 104 8.43 -11.82 -4.85
C LYS A 104 8.47 -11.09 -3.50
N GLN A 105 8.39 -9.75 -3.52
CA GLN A 105 8.30 -8.96 -2.29
C GLN A 105 7.05 -9.31 -1.49
N ALA A 106 5.89 -9.46 -2.14
CA ALA A 106 4.65 -9.87 -1.47
C ALA A 106 4.83 -11.18 -0.69
N ALA A 107 5.37 -12.23 -1.33
CA ALA A 107 5.63 -13.50 -0.66
C ALA A 107 6.59 -13.37 0.52
N LEU A 108 7.65 -12.57 0.39
CA LEU A 108 8.61 -12.32 1.46
C LEU A 108 7.99 -11.54 2.63
N ILE A 109 7.17 -10.53 2.33
CA ILE A 109 6.45 -9.72 3.32
C ILE A 109 5.48 -10.59 4.10
N ALA A 110 4.62 -11.34 3.42
CA ALA A 110 3.64 -12.24 4.04
C ALA A 110 4.31 -13.24 4.99
N THR A 111 5.51 -13.74 4.63
CA THR A 111 6.24 -14.71 5.45
C THR A 111 7.01 -14.08 6.60
N SER A 112 7.56 -12.87 6.43
CA SER A 112 8.57 -12.31 7.33
C SER A 112 8.06 -11.16 8.21
N VAL A 113 6.99 -10.48 7.81
CA VAL A 113 6.42 -9.32 8.52
C VAL A 113 5.22 -9.77 9.34
N LYS A 114 5.35 -9.78 10.66
CA LYS A 114 4.27 -10.23 11.57
C LYS A 114 3.15 -9.20 11.76
N ASP A 115 3.43 -7.94 11.49
CA ASP A 115 2.50 -6.82 11.65
C ASP A 115 1.61 -6.75 10.40
N GLU A 116 0.34 -7.12 10.56
CA GLU A 116 -0.64 -7.24 9.47
C GLU A 116 -0.99 -5.89 8.83
N GLU A 117 -1.04 -4.81 9.63
CA GLU A 117 -1.24 -3.46 9.11
C GLU A 117 -0.08 -3.07 8.20
N ARG A 118 1.17 -3.41 8.58
CA ARG A 118 2.34 -3.20 7.71
C ARG A 118 2.27 -4.03 6.43
N GLN A 119 1.72 -5.24 6.47
CA GLN A 119 1.48 -5.99 5.24
C GLN A 119 0.48 -5.23 4.34
N ALA A 120 -0.65 -4.78 4.90
CA ALA A 120 -1.67 -4.01 4.16
C ALA A 120 -1.13 -2.72 3.55
N ARG A 121 -0.31 -1.96 4.28
CA ARG A 121 0.36 -0.76 3.75
C ARG A 121 1.32 -1.05 2.59
N SER A 122 1.81 -2.28 2.46
CA SER A 122 2.67 -2.68 1.34
C SER A 122 1.87 -2.91 0.05
N GLY A 123 0.56 -3.18 0.16
CA GLY A 123 -0.31 -3.53 -0.96
C GLY A 123 -0.28 -2.52 -2.10
N GLU A 124 -0.31 -1.22 -1.77
CA GLU A 124 -0.31 -0.18 -2.80
C GLU A 124 0.98 -0.21 -3.63
N VAL A 125 2.13 -0.30 -2.98
CA VAL A 125 3.44 -0.34 -3.65
C VAL A 125 3.56 -1.60 -4.50
N LEU A 126 3.06 -2.74 -4.01
CA LEU A 126 3.04 -4.02 -4.73
C LEU A 126 2.24 -3.91 -6.03
N LEU A 127 1.02 -3.37 -5.94
CA LEU A 127 0.11 -3.22 -7.08
C LEU A 127 0.53 -2.10 -8.04
N GLU A 128 1.06 -0.97 -7.53
CA GLU A 128 1.59 0.12 -8.36
C GLU A 128 2.73 -0.41 -9.25
N CYS A 129 3.55 -1.31 -8.71
CA CYS A 129 4.62 -2.03 -9.42
C CYS A 129 4.11 -3.12 -10.40
N GLY A 130 2.80 -3.37 -10.46
CA GLY A 130 2.18 -4.41 -11.29
C GLY A 130 2.38 -5.84 -10.75
N GLY A 131 2.75 -5.99 -9.48
CA GLY A 131 2.90 -7.29 -8.84
C GLY A 131 1.58 -7.90 -8.39
N ASP A 132 1.63 -9.20 -8.08
CA ASP A 132 0.58 -9.91 -7.37
C ASP A 132 0.77 -9.75 -5.84
N ILE A 133 -0.32 -9.42 -5.13
CA ILE A 133 -0.34 -9.21 -3.68
C ILE A 133 -0.28 -10.53 -2.90
N GLY A 134 -0.66 -11.65 -3.51
CA GLY A 134 -0.62 -12.99 -2.92
C GLY A 134 -1.28 -13.05 -1.53
N ALA A 135 -0.54 -13.60 -0.56
CA ALA A 135 -0.99 -13.82 0.82
C ALA A 135 -0.74 -12.60 1.75
N CYS A 136 -0.43 -11.43 1.20
CA CYS A 136 -0.36 -10.22 2.03
C CYS A 136 -1.77 -9.81 2.48
N LYS A 137 -1.88 -9.42 3.76
CA LYS A 137 -3.08 -8.75 4.25
C LYS A 137 -3.33 -7.46 3.47
N LEU A 138 -4.59 -7.12 3.24
CA LEU A 138 -4.97 -5.97 2.38
C LEU A 138 -6.12 -5.13 2.93
N ILE A 139 -6.98 -5.71 3.76
CA ILE A 139 -8.17 -5.07 4.32
C ILE A 139 -8.33 -5.48 5.78
N LYS A 140 -8.79 -4.57 6.62
CA LYS A 140 -9.23 -4.87 7.99
C LYS A 140 -10.74 -4.96 8.01
N TRP A 141 -11.34 -6.02 8.55
CA TRP A 141 -12.79 -6.11 8.74
C TRP A 141 -13.09 -6.58 10.16
N GLY A 142 -13.56 -5.64 10.98
CA GLY A 142 -13.63 -5.80 12.43
C GLY A 142 -12.25 -5.98 13.05
N ALA A 143 -12.06 -7.06 13.80
CA ALA A 143 -10.79 -7.36 14.46
C ALA A 143 -9.73 -7.95 13.52
N ASP A 144 -10.15 -8.49 12.37
CA ASP A 144 -9.29 -9.31 11.52
C ASP A 144 -8.70 -8.52 10.36
N TRP A 145 -7.42 -8.77 10.07
CA TRP A 145 -6.82 -8.42 8.80
C TRP A 145 -6.94 -9.59 7.84
N LEU A 146 -7.48 -9.33 6.65
CA LEU A 146 -7.79 -10.35 5.66
C LEU A 146 -6.85 -10.26 4.46
N GLU A 147 -6.41 -11.41 3.97
CA GLU A 147 -5.91 -11.57 2.60
C GLU A 147 -7.08 -11.71 1.60
N ALA A 148 -6.77 -11.81 0.30
CA ALA A 148 -7.79 -11.84 -0.76
C ALA A 148 -8.77 -13.02 -0.61
N SER A 149 -8.25 -14.24 -0.40
CA SER A 149 -9.04 -15.45 -0.19
C SER A 149 -9.97 -15.36 1.02
N GLU A 150 -9.47 -14.82 2.13
CA GLU A 150 -10.25 -14.64 3.36
C GLU A 150 -11.36 -13.60 3.18
N LEU A 151 -11.08 -12.52 2.44
CA LEU A 151 -12.10 -11.53 2.07
C LEU A 151 -13.18 -12.18 1.19
N GLU A 152 -12.80 -12.96 0.17
CA GLU A 152 -13.76 -13.65 -0.69
C GLU A 152 -14.68 -14.57 0.11
N ASP A 153 -14.12 -15.39 0.99
CA ASP A 153 -14.89 -16.32 1.83
C ASP A 153 -15.87 -15.58 2.73
N ARG A 154 -15.43 -14.47 3.33
CA ARG A 154 -16.29 -13.64 4.19
C ARG A 154 -17.43 -13.02 3.38
N LEU A 155 -17.14 -12.47 2.20
CA LEU A 155 -18.14 -11.89 1.29
C LEU A 155 -19.19 -12.92 0.86
N ARG A 156 -18.80 -14.17 0.60
CA ARG A 156 -19.76 -15.25 0.24
C ARG A 156 -20.81 -15.51 1.32
N SER A 157 -20.49 -15.23 2.58
CA SER A 157 -21.39 -15.39 3.73
C SER A 157 -22.12 -14.11 4.14
N SER A 158 -21.81 -12.98 3.51
CA SER A 158 -22.35 -11.66 3.84
C SER A 158 -23.36 -11.19 2.80
N THR A 159 -24.36 -10.44 3.24
CA THR A 159 -25.35 -9.78 2.38
C THR A 159 -25.08 -8.29 2.20
N GLU A 160 -24.11 -7.75 2.94
CA GLU A 160 -23.73 -6.34 2.89
C GLU A 160 -22.25 -6.23 3.29
N LEU A 161 -21.54 -5.30 2.65
CA LEU A 161 -20.22 -4.83 3.06
C LEU A 161 -20.27 -3.32 3.19
N VAL A 162 -19.96 -2.81 4.37
CA VAL A 162 -19.76 -1.38 4.63
C VAL A 162 -18.27 -1.13 4.74
N ILE A 163 -17.71 -0.26 3.90
CA ILE A 163 -16.27 -0.12 3.74
C ILE A 163 -15.81 1.33 3.58
N SER A 164 -14.72 1.67 4.25
CA SER A 164 -13.93 2.89 4.00
C SER A 164 -12.74 2.59 3.11
N PHE A 165 -12.60 3.33 2.01
CA PHE A 165 -11.40 3.33 1.17
C PHE A 165 -10.42 4.45 1.52
N ASP A 166 -10.81 5.35 2.43
CA ASP A 166 -10.02 6.52 2.86
C ASP A 166 -9.16 6.22 4.09
N GLY A 167 -9.08 4.95 4.51
CA GLY A 167 -8.31 4.53 5.67
C GLY A 167 -9.05 4.71 6.99
N GLU A 168 -8.28 5.01 8.03
CA GLU A 168 -8.79 5.22 9.39
C GLU A 168 -9.55 6.54 9.52
N PHE A 169 -10.41 6.63 10.53
CA PHE A 169 -11.22 7.81 10.76
C PHE A 169 -10.49 8.81 11.64
N ASP A 170 -10.45 10.06 11.19
CA ASP A 170 -9.99 11.20 11.97
C ASP A 170 -11.18 11.96 12.58
N TYR A 171 -10.90 12.70 13.66
CA TYR A 171 -11.84 13.62 14.28
C TYR A 171 -12.25 14.74 13.31
N ASP A 172 -13.54 15.00 13.24
CA ASP A 172 -14.14 16.08 12.44
C ASP A 172 -14.86 17.08 13.36
N GLU A 173 -14.40 18.33 13.39
CA GLU A 173 -14.96 19.37 14.28
C GLU A 173 -16.38 19.81 13.93
N ASP A 174 -16.81 19.58 12.69
CA ASP A 174 -18.14 19.95 12.21
C ASP A 174 -19.16 18.82 12.41
N GLN A 175 -18.68 17.56 12.52
CA GLN A 175 -19.54 16.37 12.61
C GLN A 175 -19.54 15.72 14.00
N ASP A 176 -18.42 15.77 14.73
CA ASP A 176 -18.23 15.00 15.95
C ASP A 176 -18.49 15.85 17.21
N ASP A 177 -19.53 15.47 17.96
CA ASP A 177 -19.84 16.08 19.27
C ASP A 177 -19.03 15.42 20.42
N VAL A 178 -17.72 15.32 20.25
CA VAL A 178 -16.77 14.81 21.26
C VAL A 178 -15.49 15.63 21.27
N HIS A 179 -14.71 15.58 22.34
CA HIS A 179 -13.46 16.33 22.35
C HIS A 179 -12.41 15.65 21.43
N PRO A 180 -11.61 16.40 20.63
CA PRO A 180 -10.63 15.82 19.72
C PRO A 180 -9.61 14.89 20.40
N LYS A 181 -9.31 15.16 21.68
CA LYS A 181 -8.45 14.30 22.50
C LYS A 181 -9.13 12.96 22.84
N GLU A 182 -10.40 12.98 23.23
CA GLU A 182 -11.18 11.79 23.55
C GLU A 182 -11.32 10.91 22.31
N PHE A 183 -11.59 11.51 21.15
CA PHE A 183 -11.59 10.79 19.88
C PHE A 183 -10.28 10.03 19.64
N ARG A 184 -9.13 10.71 19.73
CA ARG A 184 -7.81 10.09 19.47
C ARG A 184 -7.44 8.99 20.47
N GLU A 185 -7.91 9.09 21.71
CA GLU A 185 -7.49 8.18 22.79
C GLU A 185 -8.49 7.03 23.00
N GLU A 186 -9.77 7.23 22.68
CA GLU A 186 -10.86 6.33 23.08
C GLU A 186 -11.74 5.84 21.92
N PHE A 187 -11.54 6.31 20.69
CA PHE A 187 -12.34 5.85 19.55
C PHE A 187 -12.23 4.34 19.33
N GLN A 188 -13.39 3.69 19.28
CA GLN A 188 -13.53 2.27 19.01
C GLN A 188 -14.29 2.08 17.69
N LEU A 189 -13.59 1.54 16.70
CA LEU A 189 -14.14 1.18 15.40
C LEU A 189 -15.20 0.07 15.55
N SER A 190 -16.32 0.22 14.85
CA SER A 190 -17.34 -0.82 14.74
C SER A 190 -16.82 -2.06 14.01
N GLU A 191 -17.16 -3.25 14.51
CA GLU A 191 -16.73 -4.51 13.91
C GLU A 191 -17.37 -4.79 12.53
N GLU A 192 -18.45 -4.07 12.21
CA GLU A 192 -19.18 -4.20 10.94
C GLU A 192 -18.48 -3.47 9.79
N ILE A 193 -17.57 -2.54 10.10
CA ILE A 193 -16.89 -1.70 9.11
C ILE A 193 -15.59 -2.36 8.64
N ALA A 194 -15.44 -2.43 7.32
CA ALA A 194 -14.18 -2.78 6.70
C ALA A 194 -13.36 -1.52 6.35
N LEU A 195 -12.03 -1.62 6.42
CA LEU A 195 -11.10 -0.54 6.14
C LEU A 195 -10.04 -1.01 5.15
N VAL A 196 -9.93 -0.29 4.04
CA VAL A 196 -8.75 -0.32 3.18
C VAL A 196 -7.89 0.87 3.58
N LEU A 197 -6.63 0.61 3.93
CA LEU A 197 -5.72 1.67 4.32
C LEU A 197 -5.47 2.61 3.13
N ARG A 198 -5.59 3.90 3.40
CA ARG A 198 -5.21 4.94 2.46
C ARG A 198 -3.71 4.92 2.20
N HIS A 199 -3.35 5.22 0.96
CA HIS A 199 -1.96 5.43 0.56
C HIS A 199 -1.78 6.86 0.02
N ASP A 200 -1.00 7.66 0.73
CA ASP A 200 -0.80 9.09 0.43
C ASP A 200 0.41 9.38 -0.45
N GLY A 201 0.75 8.48 -1.37
CA GLY A 201 2.03 8.55 -2.06
C GLY A 201 2.03 7.94 -3.44
N THR A 202 3.10 8.27 -4.15
CA THR A 202 3.61 7.45 -5.24
C THR A 202 5.04 7.07 -4.90
N ILE A 203 5.53 5.99 -5.46
CA ILE A 203 6.93 5.57 -5.33
C ILE A 203 7.89 6.67 -5.78
N LEU A 204 7.60 7.36 -6.89
CA LEU A 204 8.44 8.43 -7.42
C LEU A 204 7.63 9.41 -8.28
N ARG A 205 7.76 10.70 -8.00
CA ARG A 205 7.28 11.78 -8.87
C ARG A 205 8.45 12.49 -9.53
N VAL A 206 8.46 12.53 -10.86
CA VAL A 206 9.46 13.26 -11.67
C VAL A 206 8.73 14.24 -12.59
N GLY A 207 8.73 15.52 -12.22
CA GLY A 207 7.94 16.53 -12.93
C GLY A 207 6.45 16.19 -12.88
N SER A 208 5.81 16.04 -14.04
CA SER A 208 4.40 15.62 -14.17
C SER A 208 4.21 14.11 -14.22
N ASN A 209 5.30 13.34 -14.29
CA ASN A 209 5.22 11.88 -14.41
C ASN A 209 5.32 11.21 -13.04
N THR A 210 4.52 10.17 -12.88
CA THR A 210 4.51 9.31 -11.72
C THR A 210 5.07 7.95 -12.11
N TRP A 211 6.10 7.47 -11.41
CA TRP A 211 6.67 6.15 -11.63
C TRP A 211 6.40 5.27 -10.41
N PRO A 212 5.97 4.01 -10.60
CA PRO A 212 5.89 3.26 -11.86
C PRO A 212 4.59 3.40 -12.67
N GLN A 213 3.59 4.15 -12.20
CA GLN A 213 2.29 4.31 -12.91
C GLN A 213 2.40 4.69 -14.40
N SER A 214 3.40 5.48 -14.78
CA SER A 214 3.68 5.84 -16.18
C SER A 214 4.01 4.64 -17.08
N ILE A 215 4.41 3.50 -16.51
CA ILE A 215 4.75 2.28 -17.24
C ILE A 215 3.86 1.08 -16.89
N THR A 216 3.15 1.12 -15.74
CA THR A 216 2.20 0.08 -15.31
C THR A 216 0.74 0.45 -15.59
N GLY A 217 0.46 1.72 -15.83
CA GLY A 217 -0.90 2.26 -15.97
C GLY A 217 -1.44 2.82 -14.66
N ASN A 218 -2.67 3.34 -14.71
CA ASN A 218 -3.39 3.83 -13.54
C ASN A 218 -4.55 2.88 -13.21
N PRO A 219 -4.95 2.77 -11.93
CA PRO A 219 -6.18 2.11 -11.58
C PRO A 219 -7.37 2.80 -12.28
N LYS A 220 -8.42 2.01 -12.56
CA LYS A 220 -9.63 2.49 -13.22
C LYS A 220 -10.42 3.50 -12.36
N TRP A 221 -10.23 3.43 -11.05
CA TRP A 221 -10.83 4.33 -10.05
C TRP A 221 -9.80 5.26 -9.44
N SER A 222 -10.26 6.43 -9.01
CA SER A 222 -9.44 7.52 -8.48
C SER A 222 -8.83 7.28 -7.10
N ASP A 223 -9.22 6.19 -6.42
CA ASP A 223 -9.09 6.10 -4.97
C ASP A 223 -7.71 5.52 -4.58
N SER A 224 -7.37 4.31 -5.06
CA SER A 224 -6.05 3.67 -4.95
C SER A 224 -6.00 2.34 -5.74
N ASN A 225 -4.81 1.74 -5.91
CA ASN A 225 -4.69 0.41 -6.50
C ASN A 225 -5.29 -0.68 -5.60
N VAL A 226 -5.12 -0.58 -4.27
CA VAL A 226 -5.73 -1.53 -3.33
C VAL A 226 -7.26 -1.41 -3.33
N ALA A 227 -7.81 -0.19 -3.36
CA ALA A 227 -9.26 0.01 -3.47
C ALA A 227 -9.81 -0.62 -4.76
N ALA A 228 -9.13 -0.40 -5.90
CA ALA A 228 -9.50 -1.02 -7.17
C ALA A 228 -9.45 -2.55 -7.09
N TYR A 229 -8.43 -3.11 -6.44
CA TYR A 229 -8.28 -4.55 -6.24
C TYR A 229 -9.42 -5.14 -5.39
N VAL A 230 -9.75 -4.49 -4.27
CA VAL A 230 -10.85 -4.89 -3.38
C VAL A 230 -12.19 -4.83 -4.11
N ARG A 231 -12.46 -3.76 -4.87
CA ARG A 231 -13.68 -3.63 -5.70
C ARG A 231 -13.80 -4.76 -6.73
N ASN A 232 -12.68 -5.19 -7.31
CA ASN A 232 -12.67 -6.34 -8.22
C ASN A 232 -13.03 -7.63 -7.49
N ILE A 233 -12.46 -7.89 -6.30
CA ILE A 233 -12.82 -9.06 -5.47
C ILE A 233 -14.33 -9.06 -5.18
N ILE A 234 -14.88 -7.92 -4.76
CA ILE A 234 -16.32 -7.79 -4.48
C ILE A 234 -17.15 -8.20 -5.70
N ARG A 235 -16.77 -7.74 -6.90
CA ARG A 235 -17.49 -8.06 -8.14
C ARG A 235 -17.29 -9.49 -8.61
N GLU A 236 -16.14 -10.08 -8.35
CA GLU A 236 -15.90 -11.49 -8.63
C GLU A 236 -16.77 -12.39 -7.75
N VAL A 237 -17.00 -12.00 -6.49
CA VAL A 237 -17.81 -12.77 -5.54
C VAL A 237 -19.32 -12.52 -5.70
N TRP A 238 -19.76 -11.26 -5.80
CA TRP A 238 -21.18 -10.89 -5.85
C TRP A 238 -21.70 -10.58 -7.25
N GLY A 239 -20.85 -10.64 -8.27
CA GLY A 239 -21.20 -10.36 -9.66
C GLY A 239 -20.93 -8.92 -10.09
N ASN A 240 -20.88 -8.71 -11.42
CA ASN A 240 -20.59 -7.40 -12.02
C ASN A 240 -21.71 -6.37 -11.83
N ASP A 241 -22.92 -6.81 -11.46
CA ASP A 241 -24.09 -5.99 -11.18
C ASP A 241 -24.33 -5.77 -9.69
N VAL A 242 -23.30 -5.95 -8.85
CA VAL A 242 -23.32 -5.58 -7.43
C VAL A 242 -23.85 -4.15 -7.25
N PHE A 243 -24.74 -3.98 -6.29
CA PHE A 243 -25.23 -2.66 -5.92
C PHE A 243 -24.15 -1.94 -5.11
N GLU A 244 -23.81 -0.72 -5.51
CA GLU A 244 -22.81 0.14 -4.88
C GLU A 244 -23.46 1.51 -4.61
N ASP A 245 -23.42 1.98 -3.37
CA ASP A 245 -23.93 3.29 -2.95
C ASP A 245 -23.04 3.90 -1.86
N GLU A 246 -23.30 5.15 -1.51
CA GLU A 246 -22.68 5.82 -0.36
C GLU A 246 -23.74 6.25 0.64
N GLU A 247 -23.66 5.72 1.86
CA GLU A 247 -24.62 6.05 2.92
C GLU A 247 -23.88 6.50 4.19
N GLU A 248 -24.55 7.32 5.00
CA GLU A 248 -24.08 7.68 6.34
C GLU A 248 -24.28 6.48 7.29
N ARG A 249 -23.21 6.05 7.95
CA ARG A 249 -23.19 4.92 8.88
C ARG A 249 -22.41 5.26 10.14
N VAL A 250 -22.83 4.66 11.25
CA VAL A 250 -22.08 4.72 12.51
C VAL A 250 -20.80 3.89 12.34
N VAL A 251 -19.66 4.56 12.32
CA VAL A 251 -18.36 3.93 12.11
C VAL A 251 -17.72 3.45 13.40
N GLY A 252 -18.17 3.97 14.54
CA GLY A 252 -17.61 3.62 15.83
C GLY A 252 -18.18 4.49 16.94
N LYS A 253 -17.55 4.41 18.11
CA LYS A 253 -18.00 5.13 19.31
C LYS A 253 -16.83 5.72 20.08
N VAL A 254 -17.10 6.83 20.77
CA VAL A 254 -16.23 7.42 21.79
C VAL A 254 -17.07 7.51 23.06
N GLY A 255 -16.79 6.65 24.03
CA GLY A 255 -17.66 6.48 25.21
C GLY A 255 -19.09 6.07 24.81
N PHE A 256 -20.06 6.97 25.00
CA PHE A 256 -21.46 6.75 24.62
C PHE A 256 -21.86 7.46 23.32
N SER A 257 -20.99 8.30 22.76
CA SER A 257 -21.25 9.06 21.53
C SER A 257 -20.97 8.20 20.30
N GLU A 258 -21.92 8.19 19.37
CA GLU A 258 -21.79 7.51 18.08
C GLU A 258 -21.10 8.44 17.08
N ILE A 259 -20.08 7.93 16.39
CA ILE A 259 -19.37 8.64 15.34
C ILE A 259 -19.91 8.13 14.01
N SER A 260 -20.38 9.02 13.16
CA SER A 260 -20.93 8.67 11.85
C SER A 260 -20.08 9.24 10.71
N ARG A 261 -19.95 8.47 9.63
CA ARG A 261 -19.29 8.91 8.38
C ARG A 261 -20.05 8.38 7.19
N ARG A 262 -19.88 9.04 6.05
CA ARG A 262 -20.36 8.57 4.76
C ARG A 262 -19.39 7.51 4.23
N LEU A 263 -19.88 6.29 4.00
CA LEU A 263 -19.08 5.14 3.59
C LEU A 263 -19.63 4.50 2.32
N SER A 264 -18.77 3.79 1.58
CA SER A 264 -19.22 2.94 0.48
C SER A 264 -19.91 1.69 1.02
N ILE A 265 -21.04 1.35 0.41
CA ILE A 265 -21.81 0.15 0.75
C ILE A 265 -22.00 -0.70 -0.49
N PHE A 266 -21.73 -1.99 -0.35
CA PHE A 266 -21.93 -2.98 -1.38
C PHE A 266 -22.94 -4.03 -0.93
N ARG A 267 -23.83 -4.41 -1.85
CA ARG A 267 -24.81 -5.49 -1.65
C ARG A 267 -24.87 -6.37 -2.89
N PRO A 268 -24.95 -7.70 -2.76
CA PRO A 268 -25.22 -8.56 -3.90
C PRO A 268 -26.55 -8.17 -4.52
N ASN A 269 -26.63 -8.20 -5.85
CA ASN A 269 -27.89 -7.95 -6.51
C ASN A 269 -28.79 -9.17 -6.28
N ASP A 270 -29.94 -8.99 -5.64
CA ASP A 270 -30.94 -10.03 -5.47
C ASP A 270 -31.56 -10.39 -6.82
N LYS A 271 -30.82 -11.13 -7.65
CA LYS A 271 -31.45 -11.95 -8.68
C LYS A 271 -31.90 -13.22 -7.98
N GLU A 272 -33.22 -13.34 -7.81
CA GLU A 272 -33.87 -14.57 -7.39
C GLU A 272 -33.22 -15.78 -8.08
N PRO A 273 -33.00 -16.90 -7.36
CA PRO A 273 -32.48 -18.10 -7.98
C PRO A 273 -33.48 -18.56 -9.04
N PHE A 274 -33.03 -18.58 -10.31
CA PHE A 274 -33.75 -19.23 -11.41
C PHE A 274 -33.78 -20.75 -11.22
#